data_AF-A0A5M8SXF4-F1
#
_entry.id   AF-A0A5M8SXF4-F1
#
_cell.length_a   1.000
_cell.length_b   1.000
_cell.length_c   1.000
_cell.angle_alpha   90.00
_cell.angle_beta   90.00
_cell.angle_gamma   90.00
#
_symmetry.space_group_name_H-M   'P 1'
#
loop_
_entity.id
_entity.type
_entity.pdbx_description
1 polymer ?
#
loop_
_entity_poly.entity_id
_entity_poly.type
_entity_poly.pdbx_seq_one_letter_code
_entity_poly.pdbx_strand_id
1 'polypeptide(L)'
;MNTETAQLVDSMGQRYRSLQKTLNDLSIDAAMYHSTLPVHDDVSRNLFNALSRIMAISDQMHMALSMMGEDVRTVEETLSDPLTAFWREQLEEGFDEWICNPPMANAKVH
;
A
#
# COMPACT_ATOMS: atom_id res chain seq x y z
N MET A 1 -17.40 -22.54 1.17
CA MET A 1 -16.84 -21.76 0.05
C MET A 1 -15.84 -22.64 -0.69
N ASN A 2 -15.69 -22.53 -2.02
CA ASN A 2 -14.67 -23.29 -2.76
C ASN A 2 -13.27 -22.72 -2.43
N THR A 3 -12.31 -23.59 -2.07
CA THR A 3 -10.91 -23.25 -1.78
C THR A 3 -10.24 -22.44 -2.90
N GLU A 4 -10.61 -22.66 -4.15
CA GLU A 4 -10.10 -21.92 -5.32
C GLU A 4 -10.53 -20.45 -5.30
N THR A 5 -11.75 -20.15 -4.83
CA THR A 5 -12.27 -18.78 -4.72
C THR A 5 -11.52 -18.00 -3.65
N ALA A 6 -11.22 -18.62 -2.50
CA ALA A 6 -10.42 -18.01 -1.44
C ALA A 6 -8.99 -17.69 -1.91
N GLN A 7 -8.35 -18.62 -2.60
CA GLN A 7 -7.00 -18.42 -3.15
C GLN A 7 -6.94 -17.31 -4.21
N LEU A 8 -7.98 -17.19 -5.04
CA LEU A 8 -8.08 -16.12 -6.03
C LEU A 8 -8.16 -14.74 -5.35
N VAL A 9 -8.96 -14.64 -4.29
CA VAL A 9 -9.18 -13.41 -3.53
C VAL A 9 -7.92 -12.98 -2.79
N ASP A 10 -7.25 -13.90 -2.11
CA ASP A 10 -5.95 -13.63 -1.46
C ASP A 10 -4.90 -13.19 -2.49
N SER A 11 -4.86 -13.85 -3.66
CA SER A 11 -3.95 -13.46 -4.75
C SER A 11 -4.27 -12.06 -5.26
N MET A 12 -5.55 -11.69 -5.36
CA MET A 12 -5.98 -10.38 -5.81
C MET A 12 -5.53 -9.27 -4.84
N GLY A 13 -5.74 -9.47 -3.54
CA GLY A 13 -5.24 -8.59 -2.48
C GLY A 13 -3.72 -8.40 -2.51
N GLN A 14 -2.99 -9.50 -2.65
CA GLN A 14 -1.53 -9.46 -2.75
C GLN A 14 -1.06 -8.69 -3.99
N ARG A 15 -1.69 -8.92 -5.15
CA ARG A 15 -1.36 -8.20 -6.40
C ARG A 15 -1.64 -6.71 -6.27
N TYR A 16 -2.76 -6.32 -5.66
CA TYR A 16 -3.09 -4.93 -5.39
C TYR A 16 -2.04 -4.26 -4.50
N ARG A 17 -1.68 -4.87 -3.36
CA ARG A 17 -0.63 -4.34 -2.46
C ARG A 17 0.73 -4.22 -3.16
N SER A 18 1.08 -5.19 -4.00
CA SER A 18 2.32 -5.16 -4.80
C SER A 18 2.33 -4.01 -5.81
N LEU A 19 1.21 -3.79 -6.50
CA LEU A 19 1.06 -2.68 -7.44
C LEU A 19 1.16 -1.33 -6.73
N GLN A 20 0.45 -1.17 -5.62
CA GLN A 20 0.48 0.06 -4.82
C GLN A 20 1.88 0.38 -4.33
N LYS A 21 2.60 -0.62 -3.80
CA LYS A 21 3.98 -0.46 -3.37
C LYS A 21 4.89 -0.05 -4.53
N THR A 22 4.81 -0.75 -5.66
CA THR A 22 5.67 -0.50 -6.83
C THR A 22 5.47 0.92 -7.37
N LEU A 23 4.23 1.40 -7.43
CA LEU A 23 3.93 2.77 -7.85
C LEU A 23 4.48 3.80 -6.85
N ASN A 24 4.33 3.54 -5.56
CA ASN A 24 4.86 4.43 -4.53
C ASN A 24 6.39 4.52 -4.58
N ASP A 25 7.08 3.39 -4.72
CA ASP A 25 8.53 3.34 -4.86
C ASP A 25 9.00 4.13 -6.10
N LEU A 26 8.33 3.96 -7.25
CA LEU A 26 8.61 4.73 -8.46
C LEU A 26 8.42 6.25 -8.25
N SER A 27 7.35 6.64 -7.54
CA SER A 27 7.07 8.05 -7.24
C SER A 27 8.15 8.66 -6.35
N ILE A 28 8.58 7.94 -5.32
CA ILE A 28 9.65 8.36 -4.41
C ILE A 28 10.95 8.52 -5.18
N ASP A 29 11.33 7.51 -5.98
CA ASP A 29 12.54 7.57 -6.79
C ASP A 29 12.50 8.77 -7.75
N ALA A 30 11.38 8.95 -8.47
CA ALA A 30 11.21 10.08 -9.38
C ALA A 30 11.34 11.44 -8.66
N ALA A 31 10.76 11.58 -7.47
CA ALA A 31 10.86 12.79 -6.66
C ALA A 31 12.29 13.04 -6.17
N MET A 32 12.99 12.00 -5.71
CA MET A 32 14.39 12.09 -5.30
C MET A 32 15.29 12.55 -6.45
N TYR A 33 15.20 11.92 -7.62
CA TYR A 33 15.95 12.32 -8.80
C TYR A 33 15.56 13.74 -9.25
N HIS A 34 14.28 14.09 -9.25
CA HIS A 34 13.80 15.41 -9.61
C HIS A 34 14.36 16.51 -8.70
N SER A 35 14.40 16.27 -7.38
CA SER A 35 14.87 17.26 -6.40
C SER A 35 16.39 17.52 -6.45
N THR A 36 17.16 16.56 -6.96
CA THR A 36 18.63 16.61 -6.98
C THR A 36 19.20 16.92 -8.36
N LEU A 37 18.36 16.98 -9.41
CA LEU A 37 18.79 17.18 -10.79
C LEU A 37 19.20 18.64 -11.05
N PRO A 38 20.48 18.94 -11.33
CA PRO A 38 20.87 20.26 -11.79
C PRO A 38 20.41 20.48 -13.24
N VAL A 39 19.68 21.57 -13.48
CA VAL A 39 19.17 21.92 -14.81
C VAL A 39 20.05 23.00 -15.44
N HIS A 40 20.84 22.62 -16.44
CA HIS A 40 21.84 23.51 -17.06
C HIS A 40 21.82 23.50 -18.60
N ASP A 41 21.14 22.54 -19.21
CA ASP A 41 21.02 22.39 -20.66
C ASP A 41 19.65 21.82 -21.05
N ASP A 42 19.44 21.64 -22.36
CA ASP A 42 18.17 21.12 -22.87
C ASP A 42 17.94 19.64 -22.51
N VAL A 43 19.00 18.85 -22.32
CA VAL A 43 18.90 17.43 -21.97
C VAL A 43 18.43 17.28 -20.52
N SER A 44 19.08 17.97 -19.59
CA SER A 44 18.72 18.03 -18.17
C SER A 44 17.32 18.63 -17.97
N ARG A 45 16.93 19.63 -18.77
CA ARG A 45 15.55 20.16 -18.76
C ARG A 45 14.52 19.14 -19.24
N ASN A 46 14.83 18.37 -20.29
CA ASN A 46 13.95 17.31 -20.77
C ASN A 46 13.78 16.19 -19.75
N LEU A 47 14.86 15.81 -19.06
CA LEU A 47 14.83 14.84 -17.97
C LEU A 47 14.00 15.36 -16.79
N PHE A 48 14.21 16.61 -16.38
CA PHE A 48 13.41 17.26 -15.34
C PHE A 48 11.92 17.18 -15.67
N ASN A 49 11.53 17.60 -16.88
CA ASN A 49 10.15 17.55 -17.34
C ASN A 49 9.58 16.12 -17.38
N ALA A 50 10.39 15.12 -17.73
CA ALA A 50 9.97 13.73 -17.72
C ALA A 50 9.68 13.24 -16.29
N LEU A 51 10.57 13.55 -15.34
CA LEU A 51 10.38 13.21 -13.93
C LEU A 51 9.15 13.93 -13.35
N SER A 52 8.91 15.20 -13.67
CA SER A 52 7.70 15.91 -13.24
C SER A 52 6.42 15.25 -13.77
N ARG A 53 6.42 14.77 -15.02
CA ARG A 53 5.28 14.04 -15.58
C ARG A 53 5.07 12.69 -14.90
N ILE A 54 6.15 11.96 -14.58
CA ILE A 54 6.06 10.69 -13.84
C ILE A 54 5.39 10.95 -12.48
N MET A 55 5.85 11.95 -11.72
CA MET A 55 5.25 12.30 -10.43
C MET A 55 3.76 12.64 -10.56
N ALA A 56 3.40 13.49 -11.53
CA ALA A 56 2.01 13.89 -11.75
C ALA A 56 1.10 12.69 -12.10
N ILE A 57 1.61 11.73 -12.88
CA ILE A 57 0.88 10.50 -13.20
C ILE A 57 0.78 9.61 -11.95
N SER A 58 1.85 9.49 -11.17
CA SER A 58 1.85 8.72 -9.92
C SER A 58 0.82 9.23 -8.91
N ASP A 59 0.63 10.55 -8.81
CA ASP A 59 -0.40 11.16 -7.97
C ASP A 59 -1.83 10.80 -8.46
N GLN A 60 -2.07 10.85 -9.77
CA GLN A 60 -3.35 10.44 -10.35
C GLN A 60 -3.63 8.95 -10.15
N MET A 61 -2.60 8.12 -10.32
CA MET A 61 -2.69 6.68 -10.09
C MET A 61 -2.89 6.34 -8.63
N HIS A 62 -2.35 7.12 -7.69
CA HIS A 62 -2.62 6.95 -6.26
C HIS A 62 -4.11 7.06 -5.95
N MET A 63 -4.78 8.09 -6.49
CA MET A 63 -6.24 8.24 -6.32
C MET A 63 -7.02 7.06 -6.91
N ALA A 64 -6.63 6.60 -8.11
CA ALA A 64 -7.26 5.44 -8.75
C ALA A 64 -7.04 4.15 -7.96
N LEU A 65 -5.83 3.95 -7.42
CA LEU A 65 -5.51 2.79 -6.59
C LEU A 65 -6.26 2.83 -5.27
N SER A 66 -6.46 3.99 -4.63
CA SER A 66 -7.27 4.09 -3.41
C SER A 66 -8.69 3.55 -3.63
N MET A 67 -9.37 3.96 -4.70
CA MET A 67 -10.70 3.44 -5.05
C MET A 67 -10.65 1.92 -5.33
N MET A 68 -9.65 1.48 -6.10
CA MET A 68 -9.47 0.05 -6.37
C MET A 68 -9.19 -0.77 -5.10
N GLY A 69 -8.53 -0.18 -4.10
CA GLY A 69 -8.26 -0.78 -2.81
C GLY A 69 -9.54 -1.03 -2.00
N GLU A 70 -10.50 -0.10 -2.07
CA GLU A 70 -11.84 -0.27 -1.47
C GLU A 70 -12.60 -1.41 -2.14
N ASP A 71 -12.54 -1.51 -3.47
CA ASP A 71 -13.15 -2.61 -4.22
C ASP A 71 -12.49 -3.96 -3.88
N VAL A 72 -11.15 -4.01 -3.83
CA VAL A 72 -10.39 -5.20 -3.44
C VAL A 72 -10.75 -5.62 -2.02
N ARG A 73 -10.85 -4.67 -1.09
CA ARG A 73 -11.28 -4.93 0.29
C ARG A 73 -12.70 -5.48 0.35
N THR A 74 -13.63 -4.90 -0.41
CA THR A 74 -15.02 -5.38 -0.49
C THR A 74 -15.08 -6.82 -1.00
N VAL A 75 -14.28 -7.15 -2.02
CA VAL A 75 -14.19 -8.52 -2.54
C VAL A 75 -13.56 -9.46 -1.51
N GLU A 76 -12.49 -9.02 -0.84
CA GLU A 76 -11.87 -9.78 0.26
C GLU A 76 -12.89 -10.05 1.37
N GLU A 77 -13.65 -9.07 1.83
CA GLU A 77 -14.65 -9.22 2.90
C GLU A 77 -15.83 -10.12 2.47
N THR A 78 -16.35 -9.92 1.25
CA THR A 78 -17.49 -10.67 0.73
C THR A 78 -17.16 -12.15 0.48
N LEU A 79 -15.92 -12.42 0.07
CA LEU A 79 -15.45 -13.75 -0.29
C LEU A 79 -14.45 -14.31 0.72
N SER A 80 -14.35 -13.75 1.92
CA SER A 80 -13.61 -14.37 3.02
C SER A 80 -14.44 -15.51 3.60
N ASP A 81 -13.78 -16.61 3.96
CA ASP A 81 -14.38 -17.62 4.82
C ASP A 81 -14.76 -16.95 6.16
N PRO A 82 -15.98 -17.17 6.71
CA PRO A 82 -16.38 -16.62 8.01
C PRO A 82 -15.35 -16.82 9.13
N LEU A 83 -14.58 -17.91 9.11
CA LEU A 83 -13.48 -18.13 10.03
C LEU A 83 -12.31 -17.17 9.78
N THR A 84 -11.93 -16.95 8.53
CA THR A 84 -10.86 -16.02 8.16
C THR A 84 -11.25 -14.57 8.41
N ALA A 85 -12.51 -14.21 8.18
CA ALA A 85 -13.06 -12.90 8.51
C ALA A 85 -13.04 -12.65 10.04
N PHE A 86 -13.50 -13.62 10.83
CA PHE A 86 -13.44 -13.57 12.29
C PHE A 86 -11.99 -13.41 12.81
N TRP A 87 -11.05 -14.21 12.29
CA TRP A 87 -9.64 -14.09 12.71
C TRP A 87 -9.00 -12.78 12.25
N ARG A 88 -9.38 -12.24 11.09
CA ARG A 88 -8.89 -10.94 10.61
C ARG A 88 -9.37 -9.82 11.53
N GLU A 89 -10.66 -9.80 11.87
CA GLU A 89 -11.26 -8.80 12.75
C GLU A 89 -10.63 -8.87 14.16
N GLN A 90 -10.50 -10.08 14.73
CA GLN A 90 -9.84 -10.27 16.03
C GLN A 90 -8.35 -9.89 16.02
N LEU A 91 -7.65 -10.10 14.91
CA LEU A 91 -6.25 -9.71 14.78
C LEU A 91 -6.10 -8.20 14.58
N GLU A 92 -6.93 -7.56 13.78
CA GLU A 92 -6.88 -6.10 13.61
C GLU A 92 -7.24 -5.38 14.91
N GLU A 93 -8.32 -5.78 15.60
CA GLU A 93 -8.70 -5.23 16.91
C GLU A 93 -7.64 -5.51 17.99
N GLY A 94 -7.12 -6.75 18.04
CA GLY A 94 -6.09 -7.13 19.00
C GLY A 94 -4.74 -6.45 18.75
N PHE A 95 -4.42 -6.14 17.50
CA PHE A 95 -3.19 -5.42 17.14
C PHE A 95 -3.30 -3.93 17.44
N ASP A 96 -4.45 -3.32 17.17
CA ASP A 96 -4.72 -1.93 17.55
C ASP A 96 -4.75 -1.76 19.07
N GLU A 97 -5.36 -2.69 19.81
CA GLU A 97 -5.34 -2.68 21.28
C GLU A 97 -3.93 -2.90 21.83
N TRP A 98 -3.10 -3.73 21.19
CA TRP A 98 -1.69 -3.92 21.54
C TRP A 98 -0.82 -2.68 21.23
N ILE A 99 -1.10 -1.95 20.16
CA ILE A 99 -0.40 -0.69 19.84
C ILE A 99 -0.82 0.42 20.81
N CYS A 100 -2.11 0.50 21.15
CA CYS A 100 -2.64 1.53 22.04
C CYS A 100 -2.31 1.24 23.51
N ASN A 101 -2.26 -0.03 23.90
CA ASN A 101 -1.92 -0.51 25.24
C ASN A 101 -0.84 -1.60 25.14
N PRO A 102 0.40 -1.24 24.77
CA PRO A 102 1.48 -2.21 24.73
C PRO A 102 1.63 -2.80 26.13
N PRO A 103 1.58 -4.13 26.29
CA PRO A 103 1.76 -4.75 27.60
C PRO A 103 3.11 -4.26 28.11
N MET A 104 3.10 -3.56 29.25
CA MET A 104 4.31 -3.11 29.95
C MET A 104 5.08 -4.35 30.40
N ALA A 105 5.77 -5.01 29.47
CA ALA A 105 6.72 -6.05 29.74
C ALA A 105 7.93 -5.38 30.40
N ASN A 106 7.96 -5.45 31.73
CA ASN A 106 9.07 -5.13 32.65
C ASN A 106 9.03 -3.79 33.39
N ALA A 107 7.88 -3.36 33.92
CA ALA A 107 7.85 -2.47 35.08
C ALA A 107 7.93 -3.27 36.40
N LYS A 108 8.99 -4.05 36.58
CA LYS A 108 9.48 -4.48 37.91
C LYS A 108 10.98 -4.21 37.96
N VAL A 109 11.33 -2.95 38.21
CA VAL A 109 12.59 -2.61 38.85
C VAL A 109 12.24 -2.35 40.31
N HIS A 110 12.37 -3.41 41.11
CA HIS A 110 12.57 -3.28 42.55
C HIS A 110 14.04 -2.98 42.82
#